data_AF-A0A533XHX6-F1
#
_entry.id   AF-A0A533XHX6-F1
#
_cell.length_a   1.000
_cell.length_b   1.000
_cell.length_c   1.000
_cell.angle_alpha   90.00
_cell.angle_beta   90.00
_cell.angle_gamma   90.00
#
_symmetry.space_group_name_H-M   'P 1'
#
loop_
_entity.id
_entity.type
_entity.pdbx_description
1 polymer ?
#
loop_
_entity_poly.entity_id
_entity_poly.type
_entity_poly.pdbx_seq_one_letter_code
_entity_poly.pdbx_strand_id
1 'polypeptide(L)' 'DELIRELERSLREEKLAEIGDRIVVVTGAPVGTRGSTNLMKLHTIT' A
#
# COMPACT_ATOMS: atom_id res chain seq x y z
N ASP A 1 -8.30 -2.94 -5.35
CA ASP A 1 -8.08 -1.50 -5.61
C ASP A 1 -8.40 -0.61 -4.43
N GLU A 2 -9.52 -0.83 -3.73
CA GLU A 2 -9.91 -0.03 -2.56
C GLU A 2 -8.80 0.10 -1.50
N LEU A 3 -8.16 -1.03 -1.15
CA LEU A 3 -7.05 -1.04 -0.19
C LEU A 3 -5.85 -0.17 -0.62
N ILE A 4 -5.56 -0.11 -1.92
CA ILE A 4 -4.47 0.74 -2.43
C ILE A 4 -4.87 2.22 -2.35
N ARG A 5 -6.11 2.57 -2.67
CA ARG A 5 -6.61 3.94 -2.57
C ARG A 5 -6.64 4.46 -1.13
N GLU A 6 -7.05 3.61 -0.20
CA GLU A 6 -7.00 3.94 1.23
C GLU A 6 -5.56 4.13 1.71
N LEU A 7 -4.65 3.26 1.29
CA LEU A 7 -3.23 3.38 1.59
C LEU A 7 -2.61 4.67 1.03
N GLU A 8 -2.92 5.03 -0.22
CA GLU A 8 -2.50 6.32 -0.81
C GLU A 8 -3.04 7.51 -0.04
N ARG A 9 -4.32 7.49 0.33
CA ARG A 9 -4.96 8.55 1.12
C ARG A 9 -4.23 8.74 2.45
N SER A 10 -4.02 7.66 3.21
CA SER A 10 -3.34 7.72 4.50
C SER A 10 -1.90 8.22 4.38
N LEU A 11 -1.13 7.73 3.40
CA LEU A 11 0.25 8.18 3.18
C LEU A 11 0.33 9.68 2.85
N ARG A 12 -0.62 10.20 2.08
CA ARG A 12 -0.67 11.63 1.74
C ARG A 12 -1.16 12.50 2.90
N GLU A 13 -2.14 12.03 3.67
CA GLU A 13 -2.65 12.73 4.87
C GLU A 13 -1.55 12.88 5.93
N GLU A 14 -0.72 11.85 6.11
CA GLU A 14 0.42 11.87 7.03
C GLU A 14 1.67 12.54 6.43
N LYS A 15 1.62 13.01 5.18
CA LYS A 15 2.74 13.62 4.44
C LYS A 15 3.98 12.72 4.36
N LEU A 16 3.76 11.41 4.26
CA LEU A 16 4.82 10.41 4.14
C LEU A 16 5.20 10.12 2.68
N ALA A 17 4.32 10.45 1.73
CA ALA A 17 4.57 10.29 0.30
C ALA A 17 3.73 11.27 -0.54
N GLU A 18 4.22 11.62 -1.72
CA GLU A 18 3.59 12.53 -2.67
C GLU A 18 3.26 11.83 -4.00
N ILE A 19 2.52 12.53 -4.87
CA ILE A 19 2.20 12.03 -6.22
C ILE A 19 3.50 11.84 -7.00
N GLY A 20 3.66 10.67 -7.61
CA GLY A 20 4.87 10.28 -8.35
C GLY A 20 5.85 9.44 -7.54
N ASP A 21 5.70 9.34 -6.22
CA ASP A 21 6.55 8.48 -5.40
C ASP A 21 6.29 7.00 -5.66
N ARG A 22 7.37 6.21 -5.58
CA ARG A 22 7.32 4.74 -5.68
C ARG A 22 7.35 4.11 -4.31
N ILE A 23 6.35 3.29 -4.04
CA ILE A 23 6.21 2.55 -2.78
C ILE A 23 6.20 1.05 -3.04
N VAL A 24 6.70 0.29 -2.08
CA VAL A 24 6.59 -1.17 -2.06
C VAL A 24 5.54 -1.55 -1.02
N VAL A 25 4.46 -2.18 -1.48
CA VAL A 25 3.39 -2.68 -0.63
C VAL A 25 3.63 -4.16 -0.37
N VAL A 26 3.79 -4.53 0.90
CA VAL A 26 3.92 -5.93 1.36
C VAL A 26 2.68 -6.30 2.15
N THR A 27 2.00 -7.38 1.75
CA THR A 27 0.76 -7.82 2.40
C THR A 27 0.54 -9.34 2.23
N GLY A 28 -0.57 -9.84 2.76
CA GLY A 28 -1.06 -11.20 2.54
C GLY A 28 -2.41 -11.19 1.80
N ALA A 29 -2.65 -12.21 0.99
CA ALA A 29 -3.96 -12.52 0.43
C ALA A 29 -4.42 -13.89 0.98
N PRO A 30 -5.42 -13.95 1.90
CA PRO A 30 -6.27 -12.86 2.39
C PRO A 30 -5.57 -11.92 3.39
N VAL A 31 -6.04 -10.66 3.42
CA VAL A 31 -5.52 -9.60 4.29
C VAL A 31 -5.89 -9.88 5.74
N GLY A 32 -5.00 -9.53 6.67
CA GLY A 32 -5.26 -9.61 8.13
C GLY A 32 -5.06 -11.00 8.74
N THR A 33 -4.63 -12.00 7.96
CA THR A 33 -4.29 -13.32 8.49
C THR A 33 -2.82 -13.35 8.94
N ARG A 34 -2.56 -13.65 10.21
CA ARG A 34 -1.19 -13.74 10.72
C ARG A 34 -0.44 -14.88 10.02
N GLY A 35 0.78 -14.61 9.57
CA GLY A 35 1.61 -15.58 8.86
C GLY A 35 1.25 -15.79 7.38
N SER A 36 0.33 -14.99 6.83
CA SER A 36 -0.07 -15.09 5.41
C SER A 36 0.62 -14.09 4.48
N THR A 37 1.69 -13.40 4.92
CA THR A 37 2.42 -12.44 4.08
C THR A 37 3.02 -13.15 2.87
N ASN A 38 2.40 -12.97 1.71
CA ASN A 38 2.72 -13.69 0.47
C ASN A 38 2.72 -12.80 -0.78
N LEU A 39 2.49 -11.49 -0.63
CA LEU A 39 2.37 -10.55 -1.73
C LEU A 39 3.31 -9.35 -1.54
N MET A 40 4.05 -9.02 -2.60
CA MET A 40 4.79 -7.78 -2.73
C MET A 40 4.41 -7.09 -4.04
N LYS A 41 4.09 -5.80 -3.99
CA LYS A 41 3.73 -5.00 -5.17
C LYS A 41 4.50 -3.69 -5.16
N LEU A 42 5.16 -3.38 -6.28
CA LEU A 42 5.66 -2.03 -6.55
C LEU A 42 4.50 -1.17 -7.09
N HIS A 43 4.29 -0.02 -6.49
CA HIS A 43 3.19 0.89 -6.84
C HIS A 43 3.71 2.32 -6.95
N THR A 44 3.14 3.11 -7.86
CA THR A 44 3.43 4.55 -8.00
C THR A 44 2.20 5.31 -7.57
N ILE A 45 2.35 6.26 -6.65
CA ILE A 45 1.22 7.06 -6.15
C ILE A 45 0.72 7.99 -7.25
N THR A 46 -0.59 7.95 -7.51
CA THR A 46 -1.26 8.74 -8.56
C THR A 46 -2.33 9.67 -8.02
#